data_AF-A0A812XQH3-F1
#
_entry.id   AF-A0A812XQH3-F1
#
_cell.length_a   1.000
_cell.length_b   1.000
_cell.length_c   1.000
_cell.angle_alpha   90.00
_cell.angle_beta   90.00
_cell.angle_gamma   90.00
#
_symmetry.space_group_name_H-M   'P 1'
#
loop_
_entity.id
_entity.type
_entity.pdbx_description
1 polymer ?
#
loop_
_entity_poly.entity_id
_entity_poly.type
_entity_poly.pdbx_seq_one_letter_code
_entity_poly.pdbx_strand_id
1 'polypeptide(L)'
;MASSKEESAEYDPWFDQISLGIAPADDAVGGSTGNTKVVIKNPDGSTVDVDSLNVSDKMKDLLKAVDSDGGGTLDDTNVQHALQLFGTMKEVFGSKGTMSHKEAENGLHLLQQLFKDKAANAHEVSYMHMPECVQEVMKEWDLDRSGSVSVVELSAAAKAHRKVKEEGRIMRRIIVALSAVIVLLLTGMFVMSYLAVDMAKDLT
;
A
#
# COMPACT_ATOMS: atom_id res chain seq x y z
N MET A 1 -42.85 21.54 -5.48
CA MET A 1 -42.00 22.16 -4.44
C MET A 1 -41.24 21.04 -3.75
N ALA A 2 -40.03 20.77 -4.21
CA ALA A 2 -39.15 19.74 -3.66
C ALA A 2 -38.18 20.43 -2.69
N SER A 3 -38.18 19.98 -1.44
CA SER A 3 -37.26 20.46 -0.39
C SER A 3 -36.06 19.53 -0.36
N SER A 4 -34.96 19.98 -0.95
CA SER A 4 -33.66 19.31 -0.87
C SER A 4 -33.10 19.51 0.53
N LYS A 5 -33.01 18.42 1.31
CA LYS A 5 -32.20 18.39 2.53
C LYS A 5 -30.73 18.25 2.11
N GLU A 6 -29.98 19.34 2.24
CA GLU A 6 -28.52 19.32 2.26
C GLU A 6 -28.06 18.53 3.49
N GLU A 7 -27.45 17.37 3.24
CA GLU A 7 -26.78 16.57 4.24
C GLU A 7 -25.37 17.15 4.40
N SER A 8 -25.21 18.07 5.35
CA SER A 8 -23.93 18.67 5.70
C SER A 8 -23.00 17.58 6.22
N ALA A 9 -21.95 17.27 5.46
CA ALA A 9 -20.87 16.39 5.89
C ALA A 9 -20.26 16.93 7.19
N GLU A 10 -20.47 16.19 8.27
CA GLU A 10 -19.95 16.46 9.60
C GLU A 10 -18.41 16.44 9.54
N TYR A 11 -17.80 17.60 9.80
CA TYR A 11 -16.36 17.80 9.83
C TYR A 11 -15.77 16.97 10.98
N ASP A 12 -14.90 16.00 10.67
CA ASP A 12 -14.23 15.14 11.65
C ASP A 12 -12.90 15.80 12.09
N PRO A 13 -12.81 16.35 13.31
CA PRO A 13 -11.67 17.14 13.78
C PRO A 13 -10.41 16.31 14.09
N TRP A 14 -10.40 14.99 13.85
CA TRP A 14 -9.18 14.18 13.93
C TRP A 14 -8.09 14.74 12.98
N PHE A 15 -8.45 15.12 11.75
CA PHE A 15 -7.48 15.45 10.71
C PHE A 15 -6.58 16.66 11.04
N ASP A 16 -7.02 17.57 11.90
CA ASP A 16 -6.25 18.75 12.30
C ASP A 16 -5.08 18.44 13.27
N GLN A 17 -5.05 17.25 13.88
CA GLN A 17 -3.98 16.87 14.81
C GLN A 17 -2.76 16.23 14.14
N ILE A 18 -2.77 16.05 12.81
CA ILE A 18 -1.60 15.61 12.04
C ILE A 18 -0.91 16.83 11.41
N SER A 19 -0.60 17.85 12.21
CA SER A 19 0.41 18.84 11.84
C SER A 19 1.79 18.22 12.03
N LEU A 20 2.17 17.34 11.10
CA LEU A 20 3.55 16.88 10.95
C LEU A 20 4.42 18.12 10.75
N GLY A 21 5.33 18.36 11.70
CA GLY A 21 6.19 19.54 11.78
C GLY A 21 7.10 19.73 10.57
N ILE A 22 6.54 20.25 9.49
CA ILE A 22 7.28 20.79 8.36
C ILE A 22 7.33 22.30 8.60
N ALA A 23 8.43 22.75 9.20
CA ALA A 23 8.81 24.15 9.17
C ALA A 23 8.90 24.59 7.70
N PRO A 24 8.50 25.83 7.35
CA PRO A 24 8.75 26.37 6.02
C PRO A 24 10.27 26.39 5.81
N ALA A 25 10.75 25.67 4.80
CA ALA A 25 12.13 25.74 4.38
C ALA A 25 12.37 27.14 3.81
N ASP A 26 13.08 27.96 4.58
CA ASP A 26 13.66 29.22 4.14
C ASP A 26 14.51 28.99 2.88
N ASP A 27 14.32 29.89 1.92
CA ASP A 27 15.19 30.12 0.78
C ASP A 27 16.62 30.43 1.26
N ALA A 28 17.55 29.49 1.08
CA ALA A 28 18.95 29.73 0.72
C ALA A 28 19.75 28.44 0.84
N VAL A 29 20.25 27.91 -0.29
CA VAL A 29 21.69 27.63 -0.50
C VAL A 29 21.92 27.52 -2.00
N GLY A 30 22.54 28.56 -2.57
CA GLY A 30 23.27 28.43 -3.82
C GLY A 30 24.49 27.54 -3.58
N GLY A 31 24.44 26.32 -4.11
CA GLY A 31 25.55 25.37 -4.09
C GLY A 31 26.31 25.42 -5.42
N SER A 32 27.49 26.03 -5.38
CA SER A 32 28.50 26.04 -6.43
C SER A 32 28.67 24.67 -7.10
N THR A 33 28.53 24.62 -8.43
CA THR A 33 29.10 23.58 -9.29
C THR A 33 30.63 23.72 -9.30
N GLY A 34 31.24 23.54 -8.13
CA GLY A 34 32.66 23.31 -7.99
C GLY A 34 32.92 21.86 -8.37
N ASN A 35 33.81 21.64 -9.33
CA ASN A 35 34.33 20.32 -9.67
C ASN A 35 35.04 19.76 -8.43
N THR A 36 34.31 19.07 -7.56
CA THR A 36 34.83 18.50 -6.32
C THR A 36 35.80 17.40 -6.72
N LYS A 37 37.07 17.63 -6.40
CA LYS A 37 38.16 16.72 -6.67
C LYS A 37 37.99 15.48 -5.79
N VAL A 38 37.55 14.38 -6.38
CA VAL A 38 37.36 13.11 -5.66
C VAL A 38 38.64 12.29 -5.71
N VAL A 39 39.06 11.76 -4.56
CA VAL A 39 40.28 10.95 -4.42
C VAL A 39 39.94 9.55 -3.90
N ILE A 40 40.45 8.51 -4.53
CA ILE A 40 40.32 7.11 -4.09
C ILE A 40 41.37 6.83 -3.02
N LYS A 41 40.97 6.31 -1.87
CA LYS A 41 41.88 5.90 -0.81
C LYS A 41 42.21 4.41 -0.94
N ASN A 42 43.47 4.11 -1.22
CA ASN A 42 43.95 2.73 -1.30
C ASN A 42 44.13 2.12 0.10
N PRO A 43 44.14 0.78 0.21
CA PRO A 43 44.36 0.08 1.48
C PRO A 43 45.77 0.30 2.06
N ASP A 44 46.72 0.75 1.24
CA ASP A 44 48.06 1.17 1.66
C ASP A 44 48.11 2.62 2.22
N GLY A 45 46.98 3.32 2.24
CA GLY A 45 46.84 4.71 2.70
C GLY A 45 47.18 5.76 1.65
N SER A 46 47.59 5.37 0.44
CA SER A 46 47.80 6.31 -0.67
C SER A 46 46.47 6.80 -1.25
N THR A 47 46.47 8.00 -1.84
CA THR A 47 45.28 8.59 -2.47
C THR A 47 45.51 8.81 -3.96
N VAL A 48 44.59 8.35 -4.80
CA VAL A 48 44.64 8.52 -6.27
C VAL A 48 43.52 9.43 -6.71
N ASP A 49 43.85 10.50 -7.42
CA ASP A 49 42.87 11.44 -7.95
C ASP A 49 42.03 10.79 -9.06
N VAL A 50 40.71 10.80 -8.92
CA VAL A 50 39.78 10.22 -9.89
C VAL A 50 39.92 10.87 -11.27
N ASP A 51 40.20 12.18 -11.32
CA ASP A 51 40.36 12.90 -12.60
C ASP A 51 41.64 12.48 -13.33
N SER A 52 42.65 11.99 -12.59
CA SER A 52 43.93 11.52 -13.13
C SER A 52 43.90 10.07 -13.67
N LEU A 53 42.82 9.32 -13.39
CA LEU A 53 42.67 7.96 -13.88
C LEU A 53 42.48 7.92 -15.39
N ASN A 54 43.17 6.99 -16.05
CA ASN A 54 42.98 6.69 -17.47
C ASN A 54 41.74 5.80 -17.69
N VAL A 55 40.59 6.30 -17.28
CA VAL A 55 39.27 5.68 -17.47
C VAL A 55 38.35 6.64 -18.21
N SER A 56 37.26 6.14 -18.80
CA SER A 56 36.31 6.98 -19.52
C SER A 56 35.65 8.02 -18.59
N ASP A 57 35.23 9.16 -19.15
CA ASP A 57 34.58 10.22 -18.38
C ASP A 57 33.34 9.71 -17.64
N LYS A 58 32.55 8.82 -18.27
CA LYS A 58 31.41 8.15 -17.61
C LYS A 58 31.81 7.35 -16.38
N MET A 59 32.97 6.70 -16.39
CA MET A 59 33.47 5.96 -15.23
C MET A 59 33.90 6.93 -14.12
N LYS A 60 34.49 8.07 -14.46
CA LYS A 60 34.81 9.13 -13.49
C LYS A 60 33.53 9.68 -12.85
N ASP A 61 32.48 9.90 -13.64
CA ASP A 61 31.18 10.34 -13.13
C ASP A 61 30.56 9.33 -12.17
N LEU A 62 30.65 8.03 -12.48
CA LEU A 62 30.19 6.97 -11.57
C LEU A 62 30.97 6.94 -10.27
N LEU A 63 32.29 7.09 -10.33
CA LEU A 63 33.13 7.15 -9.13
C LEU A 63 32.79 8.38 -8.28
N LYS A 64 32.53 9.53 -8.91
CA LYS A 64 32.03 10.72 -8.21
C LYS A 64 30.63 10.50 -7.61
N ALA A 65 29.76 9.72 -8.25
CA ALA A 65 28.43 9.41 -7.75
C ALA A 65 28.41 8.40 -6.58
N VAL A 66 29.44 7.56 -6.45
CA VAL A 66 29.59 6.62 -5.31
C VAL A 66 29.98 7.34 -4.02
N ASP A 67 30.58 8.54 -4.12
CA ASP A 67 30.88 9.45 -3.01
C ASP A 67 29.58 10.04 -2.43
N SER A 68 28.86 9.23 -1.66
CA SER A 68 27.47 9.49 -1.24
C SER A 68 27.39 10.41 -0.01
N ASP A 69 28.48 10.57 0.73
CA ASP A 69 28.60 11.50 1.85
C ASP A 69 29.16 12.88 1.44
N GLY A 70 29.57 13.03 0.17
CA GLY A 70 30.17 14.25 -0.34
C GLY A 70 31.52 14.58 0.31
N GLY A 71 32.19 13.57 0.89
CA GLY A 71 33.46 13.72 1.58
C GLY A 71 34.63 14.03 0.64
N GLY A 72 34.45 13.85 -0.67
CA GLY A 72 35.49 13.99 -1.68
C GLY A 72 36.51 12.85 -1.64
N THR A 73 36.25 11.79 -0.87
CA THR A 73 37.13 10.63 -0.75
C THR A 73 36.36 9.34 -0.94
N LEU A 74 36.75 8.55 -1.93
CA LEU A 74 36.22 7.21 -2.12
C LEU A 74 36.97 6.25 -1.20
N ASP A 75 36.34 5.84 -0.09
CA ASP A 75 36.87 4.82 0.81
C ASP A 75 36.14 3.48 0.64
N ASP A 76 36.66 2.44 1.28
CA ASP A 76 36.06 1.10 1.28
C ASP A 76 34.63 1.11 1.83
N THR A 77 34.28 2.05 2.72
CA THR A 77 32.93 2.18 3.29
C THR A 77 31.95 2.65 2.22
N ASN A 78 32.27 3.73 1.50
CA ASN A 78 31.44 4.28 0.43
C ASN A 78 31.24 3.25 -0.69
N VAL A 79 32.29 2.52 -1.05
CA VAL A 79 32.22 1.42 -2.02
C VAL A 79 31.36 0.26 -1.50
N GLN A 80 31.49 -0.13 -0.23
CA GLN A 80 30.64 -1.17 0.37
C GLN A 80 29.17 -0.77 0.40
N HIS A 81 28.87 0.49 0.75
CA HIS A 81 27.51 1.00 0.76
C HIS A 81 26.91 0.98 -0.66
N ALA A 82 27.65 1.44 -1.67
CA ALA A 82 27.19 1.37 -3.06
C ALA A 82 26.97 -0.08 -3.51
N LEU A 83 27.89 -0.99 -3.20
CA LEU A 83 27.75 -2.42 -3.53
C LEU A 83 26.56 -3.07 -2.82
N GLN A 84 26.30 -2.71 -1.56
CA GLN A 84 25.13 -3.20 -0.83
C GLN A 84 23.83 -2.68 -1.46
N LEU A 85 23.81 -1.42 -1.90
CA LEU A 85 22.65 -0.81 -2.55
C LEU A 85 22.38 -1.47 -3.92
N PHE A 86 23.42 -1.70 -4.72
CA PHE A 86 23.32 -2.48 -5.96
C PHE A 86 22.91 -3.93 -5.70
N GLY A 87 23.42 -4.54 -4.63
CA GLY A 87 23.04 -5.89 -4.20
C GLY A 87 21.55 -5.98 -3.86
N THR A 88 21.05 -5.01 -3.07
CA THR A 88 19.64 -4.93 -2.69
C THR A 88 18.76 -4.66 -3.91
N MET A 89 19.17 -3.76 -4.80
CA MET A 89 18.44 -3.50 -6.05
C MET A 89 18.37 -4.75 -6.93
N LYS A 90 19.47 -5.50 -7.03
CA LYS A 90 19.54 -6.75 -7.76
C LYS A 90 18.66 -7.85 -7.14
N GLU A 91 18.54 -7.89 -5.82
CA GLU A 91 17.69 -8.83 -5.10
C GLU A 91 16.19 -8.48 -5.24
N VAL A 92 15.85 -7.20 -5.14
CA VAL A 92 14.46 -6.70 -5.19
C VAL A 92 13.89 -6.75 -6.61
N PHE A 93 14.67 -6.36 -7.62
CA PHE A 93 14.18 -6.24 -9.00
C PHE A 93 14.63 -7.38 -9.92
N GLY A 94 15.66 -8.14 -9.55
CA GLY A 94 16.20 -9.21 -10.38
C GLY A 94 15.40 -10.51 -10.25
N SER A 95 15.03 -11.12 -11.37
CA SER A 95 14.54 -12.50 -11.35
C SER A 95 15.74 -13.46 -11.26
N LYS A 96 15.75 -14.35 -10.26
CA LYS A 96 16.75 -15.44 -10.13
C LYS A 96 18.22 -14.99 -10.06
N GLY A 97 18.49 -13.79 -9.52
CA GLY A 97 19.86 -13.34 -9.26
C GLY A 97 20.59 -12.69 -10.44
N THR A 98 19.89 -12.34 -11.52
CA THR A 98 20.39 -11.38 -12.53
C THR A 98 19.30 -10.36 -12.84
N MET A 99 19.68 -9.08 -12.94
CA MET A 99 18.76 -8.00 -13.30
C MET A 99 19.08 -7.54 -14.72
N SER A 100 18.11 -7.64 -15.62
CA SER A 100 18.18 -7.06 -16.96
C SER A 100 18.11 -5.53 -16.88
N HIS A 101 18.74 -4.84 -17.83
CA HIS A 101 18.64 -3.38 -17.94
C HIS A 101 17.19 -2.89 -17.95
N LYS A 102 16.32 -3.62 -18.68
CA LYS A 102 14.90 -3.29 -18.78
C LYS A 102 14.16 -3.46 -17.45
N GLU A 103 14.54 -4.45 -16.64
CA GLU A 103 13.96 -4.67 -15.30
C GLU A 103 14.40 -3.55 -14.34
N ALA A 104 15.66 -3.13 -14.43
CA ALA A 104 16.22 -2.04 -13.66
C ALA A 104 15.52 -0.70 -13.95
N GLU A 105 15.36 -0.37 -15.24
CA GLU A 105 14.68 0.85 -15.68
C GLU A 105 13.20 0.87 -15.25
N ASN A 106 12.50 -0.25 -15.43
CA ASN A 106 11.10 -0.37 -15.00
C ASN A 106 10.98 -0.20 -13.47
N GLY A 107 11.86 -0.82 -12.70
CA GLY A 107 11.89 -0.69 -11.24
C GLY A 107 12.17 0.75 -10.78
N LEU A 108 13.11 1.42 -11.44
CA LEU A 108 13.43 2.81 -11.14
C LEU A 108 12.28 3.76 -11.49
N HIS A 109 11.66 3.56 -12.65
CA HIS A 109 10.50 4.35 -13.07
C HIS A 109 9.32 4.17 -12.10
N LEU A 110 9.09 2.94 -11.63
CA LEU A 110 8.08 2.65 -10.61
C LEU A 110 8.38 3.36 -9.30
N LEU A 111 9.62 3.30 -8.81
CA LEU A 111 10.02 4.02 -7.60
C LEU A 111 9.82 5.53 -7.75
N GLN A 112 10.25 6.10 -8.88
CA GLN A 112 10.08 7.53 -9.16
C GLN A 112 8.60 7.93 -9.16
N GLN A 113 7.75 7.11 -9.78
CA GLN A 113 6.31 7.33 -9.78
C GLN A 113 5.75 7.25 -8.36
N LEU A 114 6.09 6.22 -7.58
CA LEU A 114 5.63 6.09 -6.19
C LEU A 114 6.05 7.27 -5.32
N PHE A 115 7.28 7.79 -5.48
CA PHE A 115 7.73 8.98 -4.75
C PHE A 115 6.94 10.23 -5.13
N LYS A 116 6.67 10.41 -6.43
CA LYS A 116 5.87 11.53 -6.93
C LYS A 116 4.42 11.45 -6.42
N ASP A 117 3.82 10.28 -6.50
CA ASP A 117 2.45 10.03 -6.08
C ASP A 117 2.29 10.20 -4.56
N LYS A 118 3.27 9.72 -3.79
CA LYS A 118 3.34 9.95 -2.33
C LYS A 118 3.49 11.43 -1.99
N ALA A 119 4.38 12.16 -2.67
CA ALA A 119 4.55 13.59 -2.45
C ALA A 119 3.28 14.40 -2.82
N ALA A 120 2.54 13.94 -3.82
CA ALA A 120 1.29 14.55 -4.25
C ALA A 120 0.06 14.14 -3.42
N ASN A 121 0.20 13.25 -2.44
CA ASN A 121 -0.93 12.60 -1.75
C ASN A 121 -1.97 12.08 -2.74
N ALA A 122 -1.53 11.34 -3.75
CA ALA A 122 -2.41 10.78 -4.77
C ALA A 122 -3.54 9.96 -4.11
N HIS A 123 -4.77 10.24 -4.54
CA HIS A 123 -5.98 9.56 -4.05
C HIS A 123 -6.28 8.27 -4.81
N GLU A 124 -5.34 7.84 -5.66
CA GLU A 124 -5.43 6.68 -6.52
C GLU A 124 -4.20 5.80 -6.31
N VAL A 125 -4.43 4.49 -6.26
CA VAL A 125 -3.36 3.49 -6.14
C VAL A 125 -3.39 2.65 -7.41
N SER A 126 -2.41 2.85 -8.28
CA SER A 126 -2.21 1.95 -9.42
C SER A 126 -1.77 0.58 -8.91
N TYR A 127 -2.44 -0.48 -9.35
CA TYR A 127 -2.11 -1.85 -8.94
C TYR A 127 -1.54 -2.70 -10.09
N MET A 128 -1.42 -2.14 -11.30
CA MET A 128 -0.94 -2.84 -12.50
C MET A 128 0.51 -3.37 -12.37
N HIS A 129 1.27 -2.79 -11.45
CA HIS A 129 2.64 -3.21 -11.15
C HIS A 129 2.74 -4.22 -9.99
N MET A 130 1.63 -4.53 -9.32
CA MET A 130 1.58 -5.49 -8.21
C MET A 130 1.51 -6.93 -8.74
N PRO A 131 1.81 -7.94 -7.92
CA PRO A 131 1.68 -9.35 -8.32
C PRO A 131 0.25 -9.71 -8.73
N GLU A 132 0.09 -10.69 -9.64
CA GLU A 132 -1.20 -11.08 -10.21
C GLU A 132 -2.28 -11.37 -9.16
N CYS A 133 -1.92 -12.02 -8.04
CA CYS A 133 -2.84 -12.30 -6.95
C CYS A 133 -3.43 -11.03 -6.30
N VAL A 134 -2.64 -9.96 -6.20
CA VAL A 134 -3.11 -8.66 -5.69
C VAL A 134 -3.94 -7.95 -6.74
N GLN A 135 -3.53 -8.04 -8.02
CA GLN A 135 -4.29 -7.45 -9.11
C GLN A 135 -5.69 -8.05 -9.22
N GLU A 136 -5.85 -9.36 -9.02
CA GLU A 136 -7.15 -10.02 -9.04
C GLU A 136 -8.09 -9.45 -7.97
N VAL A 137 -7.61 -9.28 -6.74
CA VAL A 137 -8.41 -8.69 -5.66
C VAL A 137 -8.71 -7.22 -5.94
N MET A 138 -7.73 -6.44 -6.40
CA MET A 138 -7.92 -5.02 -6.70
C MET A 138 -8.88 -4.80 -7.89
N LYS A 139 -8.93 -5.72 -8.87
CA LYS A 139 -9.91 -5.70 -9.97
C LYS A 139 -11.36 -5.85 -9.50
N GLU A 140 -11.61 -6.46 -8.34
CA GLU A 140 -12.96 -6.50 -7.76
C GLU A 140 -13.37 -5.15 -7.16
N TRP A 141 -12.39 -4.32 -6.79
CA TRP A 141 -12.61 -3.04 -6.14
C TRP A 141 -12.55 -1.87 -7.13
N ASP A 142 -11.79 -2.03 -8.22
CA ASP A 142 -11.77 -1.14 -9.38
C ASP A 142 -13.08 -1.28 -10.18
N LEU A 143 -14.03 -0.37 -9.91
CA LEU A 143 -15.36 -0.42 -10.51
C LEU A 143 -15.34 0.06 -11.96
N ASP A 144 -14.41 0.96 -12.29
CA ASP A 144 -14.29 1.56 -13.62
C ASP A 144 -13.29 0.84 -14.54
N ARG A 145 -12.52 -0.12 -14.00
CA ARG A 145 -11.47 -0.89 -14.68
C ARG A 145 -10.35 -0.01 -15.22
N SER A 146 -10.05 1.10 -14.55
CA SER A 146 -8.97 2.02 -14.90
C SER A 146 -7.57 1.41 -14.70
N GLY A 147 -7.45 0.37 -13.88
CA GLY A 147 -6.15 -0.16 -13.44
C GLY A 147 -5.55 0.56 -12.23
N SER A 148 -6.37 1.36 -11.57
CA SER A 148 -6.11 2.04 -10.32
C SER A 148 -7.35 1.94 -9.44
N VAL A 149 -7.16 1.96 -8.12
CA VAL A 149 -8.29 2.05 -7.19
C VAL A 149 -8.25 3.40 -6.50
N SER A 150 -9.35 4.15 -6.59
CA SER A 150 -9.51 5.42 -5.90
C SER A 150 -9.92 5.23 -4.43
N VAL A 151 -9.66 6.24 -3.60
CA VAL A 151 -10.14 6.26 -2.19
C VAL A 151 -11.67 6.14 -2.13
N VAL A 152 -12.39 6.69 -3.11
CA VAL A 152 -13.85 6.63 -3.16
C VAL A 152 -14.31 5.19 -3.36
N GLU A 153 -13.72 4.46 -4.29
CA GLU A 153 -14.03 3.04 -4.55
C GLU A 153 -13.66 2.16 -3.36
N LEU A 154 -12.48 2.38 -2.76
CA LEU A 154 -12.09 1.70 -1.53
C LEU A 154 -13.10 1.93 -0.41
N SER A 155 -13.57 3.19 -0.25
CA SER A 155 -14.57 3.52 0.76
C SER A 155 -15.92 2.87 0.47
N ALA A 156 -16.31 2.78 -0.81
CA ALA A 156 -17.54 2.14 -1.25
C ALA A 156 -17.49 0.63 -1.03
N ALA A 157 -16.38 -0.03 -1.38
CA ALA A 157 -16.13 -1.44 -1.14
C ALA A 157 -16.13 -1.75 0.37
N ALA A 158 -15.48 -0.92 1.18
CA ALA A 158 -15.47 -1.06 2.64
C ALA A 158 -16.88 -0.91 3.24
N LYS A 159 -17.67 0.06 2.76
CA LYS A 159 -19.08 0.25 3.15
C LYS A 159 -19.94 -0.95 2.74
N ALA A 160 -19.78 -1.46 1.52
CA ALA A 160 -20.49 -2.65 1.04
C ALA A 160 -20.16 -3.88 1.91
N HIS A 161 -18.88 -4.10 2.23
CA HIS A 161 -18.45 -5.20 3.08
C HIS A 161 -18.99 -5.09 4.52
N ARG A 162 -19.03 -3.86 5.09
CA ARG A 162 -19.69 -3.62 6.39
C ARG A 162 -21.19 -3.96 6.34
N LYS A 163 -21.89 -3.51 5.30
CA LYS A 163 -23.32 -3.77 5.13
C LYS A 163 -23.63 -5.27 5.04
N VAL A 164 -22.87 -6.02 4.25
CA VAL A 164 -23.00 -7.49 4.15
C VAL A 164 -22.78 -8.16 5.51
N LYS A 165 -21.82 -7.68 6.29
CA LYS A 165 -21.55 -8.21 7.64
C LYS A 165 -22.70 -7.94 8.62
N GLU A 166 -23.32 -6.77 8.55
CA GLU A 166 -24.48 -6.41 9.37
C GLU A 166 -25.72 -7.22 8.97
N GLU A 167 -26.00 -7.32 7.67
CA GLU A 167 -27.09 -8.13 7.13
C GLU A 167 -26.92 -9.61 7.49
N GLY A 168 -25.71 -10.15 7.45
CA GLY A 168 -25.41 -11.51 7.89
C GLY A 168 -25.76 -11.76 9.37
N ARG A 169 -25.60 -10.75 10.24
CA ARG A 169 -25.98 -10.85 11.66
C ARG A 169 -27.50 -10.84 11.84
N ILE A 170 -28.21 -9.99 11.10
CA ILE A 170 -29.67 -9.94 11.10
C ILE A 170 -30.25 -11.24 10.57
N MET A 171 -29.70 -11.75 9.47
CA MET A 171 -30.14 -13.01 8.84
C MET A 171 -30.01 -14.19 9.80
N ARG A 172 -28.92 -14.29 10.58
CA ARG A 172 -28.78 -15.31 11.63
C ARG A 172 -29.86 -15.19 12.72
N ARG A 173 -30.21 -13.97 13.14
CA ARG A 173 -31.30 -13.77 14.12
C ARG A 173 -32.65 -14.21 13.57
N ILE A 174 -32.94 -13.91 12.30
CA ILE A 174 -34.17 -14.33 11.64
C ILE A 174 -34.24 -15.87 11.57
N ILE A 175 -33.15 -16.54 11.21
CA ILE A 175 -33.09 -18.01 11.16
C ILE A 175 -33.36 -18.61 12.55
N VAL A 176 -32.76 -18.07 13.62
CA VAL A 176 -33.01 -18.55 14.99
C VAL A 176 -34.45 -18.30 15.42
N ALA A 177 -35.02 -17.14 15.09
CA ALA A 177 -36.41 -16.82 15.39
C ALA A 177 -37.38 -17.78 14.68
N LEU A 178 -37.17 -18.02 13.38
CA LEU A 178 -37.98 -18.98 12.61
C LEU A 178 -37.84 -20.41 13.17
N SER A 179 -36.64 -20.82 13.54
CA SER A 179 -36.41 -22.13 14.17
C SER A 179 -37.19 -22.27 15.49
N ALA A 180 -37.20 -21.24 16.33
CA ALA A 180 -37.96 -21.24 17.58
C ALA A 180 -39.48 -21.35 17.33
N VAL A 181 -40.01 -20.65 16.32
CA VAL A 181 -41.43 -20.74 15.94
C VAL A 181 -41.79 -22.15 15.49
N ILE A 182 -40.95 -22.80 14.68
CA ILE A 182 -41.19 -24.18 14.24
C ILE A 182 -41.25 -25.13 15.44
N VAL A 183 -40.31 -25.02 16.39
CA VAL A 183 -40.32 -25.83 17.61
C VAL A 183 -41.60 -25.60 18.42
N LEU A 184 -42.02 -24.34 18.57
CA LEU A 184 -43.25 -23.99 19.27
C LEU A 184 -44.49 -24.62 18.59
N LEU A 185 -44.61 -24.52 17.27
CA LEU A 185 -45.70 -25.14 16.51
C LEU A 185 -45.73 -26.67 16.69
N LEU A 186 -44.57 -27.32 16.62
CA LEU A 186 -44.47 -28.77 16.84
C LEU A 186 -44.93 -29.14 18.25
N THR A 187 -44.45 -28.43 19.29
CA THR A 187 -44.89 -28.69 20.67
C THR A 187 -46.39 -28.46 20.85
N GLY A 188 -46.96 -27.43 20.23
CA GLY A 188 -48.39 -27.15 20.25
C GLY A 188 -49.21 -28.27 19.62
N MET A 189 -48.76 -28.82 18.50
CA MET A 189 -49.38 -29.99 17.87
C MET A 189 -49.35 -31.21 18.79
N PHE A 190 -48.23 -31.49 19.45
CA PHE A 190 -48.12 -32.61 20.40
C PHE A 190 -49.08 -32.45 21.59
N VAL A 191 -49.19 -31.25 22.17
CA VAL A 191 -50.10 -30.99 23.29
C VAL A 191 -51.55 -31.17 22.85
N MET A 192 -51.95 -30.65 21.69
CA MET A 192 -53.31 -30.87 21.18
C MET A 192 -53.58 -32.35 20.91
N SER A 193 -52.64 -33.08 20.31
CA SER A 193 -52.78 -34.52 20.10
C SER A 193 -52.95 -35.29 21.42
N TYR A 194 -52.21 -34.91 22.48
CA TYR A 194 -52.35 -35.54 23.79
C TYR A 194 -53.72 -35.26 24.42
N LEU A 195 -54.17 -34.00 24.42
CA LEU A 195 -55.48 -33.62 24.94
C LEU A 195 -56.63 -34.30 24.18
N ALA A 196 -56.52 -34.44 22.86
CA ALA A 196 -57.51 -35.13 22.05
C ALA A 196 -57.59 -36.62 22.40
N VAL A 197 -56.46 -37.28 22.68
CA VAL A 197 -56.44 -38.68 23.13
C VAL A 197 -57.07 -38.82 24.51
N ASP A 198 -56.81 -37.89 25.42
CA ASP A 198 -57.39 -37.93 26.77
C ASP A 198 -58.91 -37.76 26.73
N MET A 199 -59.41 -36.80 25.94
CA MET A 199 -60.85 -36.63 25.71
C MET A 199 -61.50 -37.84 25.01
N ALA A 200 -60.76 -38.55 24.14
CA ALA A 200 -61.28 -39.76 23.51
C ALA A 200 -61.44 -40.91 24.50
N LYS A 201 -60.59 -40.99 25.54
CA LYS A 201 -60.71 -42.01 26.59
C LYS A 201 -61.95 -41.79 27.46
N ASP A 202 -62.31 -40.54 27.74
CA ASP A 202 -63.50 -40.23 28.54
C ASP A 202 -64.82 -40.52 27.81
N LEU A 203 -64.79 -40.67 26.47
CA LEU A 203 -65.96 -40.96 25.64
C LEU A 203 -66.18 -42.45 25.36
N THR A 204 -65.24 -43.32 25.72
CA THR A 204 -65.29 -44.77 25.45
C THR A 204 -65.50 -45.56 26.73
#